data_AF-A0A816E9X6-F1
#
_entry.id   AF-A0A816E9X6-F1
#
_cell.length_a   1.000
_cell.length_b   1.000
_cell.length_c   1.000
_cell.angle_alpha   90.00
_cell.angle_beta   90.00
_cell.angle_gamma   90.00
#
_symmetry.space_group_name_H-M   'P 1'
#
loop_
_entity.id
_entity.type
_entity.pdbx_description
1 polymer ?
#
loop_
_entity_poly.entity_id
_entity_poly.type
_entity_poly.pdbx_seq_one_letter_code
_entity_poly.pdbx_strand_id
1 'polypeptide(L)'
;MPKSKRRTRSETFGFKKRSSSSYYEEPPKSSSEDEFILNLQQDKDIDFSSADVLSKVSEVMEFLKQTSSTKCLSVLLYMSLRRFNITYRDTDAFLAEVGGYRAQACHRQTDRLLNYGFDRFVASARGGKRGDSFWDVYSDMEAAARDFAIQGCMRKAASFTVEELADYIDTKYREIHGLPKDGS
;
A
#
# COMPACT_ATOMS: atom_id res chain seq x y z
N MET A 1 32.15 -4.31 -41.53
CA MET A 1 31.78 -4.70 -40.15
C MET A 1 30.32 -5.14 -40.11
N PRO A 2 30.02 -6.41 -39.78
CA PRO A 2 28.64 -6.91 -39.82
C PRO A 2 27.90 -6.59 -38.52
N LYS A 3 26.64 -6.13 -38.66
CA LYS A 3 25.75 -5.74 -37.56
C LYS A 3 25.20 -6.98 -36.84
N SER A 4 25.45 -7.06 -35.53
CA SER A 4 24.95 -8.11 -34.65
C SER A 4 23.43 -7.99 -34.42
N LYS A 5 22.68 -9.03 -34.80
CA LYS A 5 21.24 -9.17 -34.53
C LYS A 5 21.05 -9.72 -33.11
N ARG A 6 20.53 -8.88 -32.20
CA ARG A 6 20.14 -9.27 -30.85
C ARG A 6 18.83 -10.07 -30.90
N ARG A 7 18.89 -11.37 -30.62
CA ARG A 7 17.71 -12.25 -30.46
C ARG A 7 17.21 -12.13 -29.02
N THR A 8 16.01 -11.61 -28.84
CA THR A 8 15.28 -11.59 -27.56
C THR A 8 14.55 -12.93 -27.41
N ARG A 9 14.96 -13.74 -26.43
CA ARG A 9 14.31 -15.00 -26.06
C ARG A 9 13.15 -14.68 -25.12
N SER A 10 11.91 -14.91 -25.54
CA SER A 10 10.74 -14.87 -24.65
C SER A 10 10.61 -16.22 -23.94
N GLU A 11 10.90 -16.24 -22.65
CA GLU A 11 10.56 -17.38 -21.80
C GLU A 11 9.07 -17.31 -21.44
N THR A 12 8.30 -18.22 -22.01
CA THR A 12 6.91 -18.47 -21.66
C THR A 12 6.90 -19.27 -20.35
N PHE A 13 6.53 -18.60 -19.25
CA PHE A 13 6.30 -19.25 -17.97
C PHE A 13 5.07 -20.17 -18.07
N GLY A 14 5.32 -21.48 -17.98
CA GLY A 14 4.30 -22.51 -17.97
C GLY A 14 3.42 -22.42 -16.71
N PHE A 15 2.15 -22.07 -16.91
CA PHE A 15 1.11 -22.16 -15.88
C PHE A 15 0.78 -23.64 -15.61
N LYS A 16 1.35 -24.19 -14.54
CA LYS A 16 1.04 -25.54 -14.07
C LYS A 16 -0.31 -25.50 -13.34
N LYS A 17 -1.38 -25.93 -14.01
CA LYS A 17 -2.71 -26.15 -13.41
C LYS A 17 -2.59 -27.21 -12.31
N ARG A 18 -2.68 -26.80 -11.04
CA ARG A 18 -2.93 -27.71 -9.91
C ARG A 18 -4.43 -28.01 -9.88
N SER A 19 -4.78 -29.22 -10.29
CA SER A 19 -6.05 -29.85 -9.95
C SER A 19 -6.10 -30.02 -8.43
N SER A 20 -7.06 -29.35 -7.78
CA SER A 20 -7.38 -29.57 -6.37
C SER A 20 -8.70 -30.30 -6.31
N SER A 21 -8.63 -31.51 -5.75
CA SER A 21 -9.72 -32.42 -5.48
C SER A 21 -10.68 -31.79 -4.47
N SER A 22 -11.97 -31.79 -4.81
CA SER A 22 -13.07 -31.32 -3.97
C SER A 22 -13.35 -32.27 -2.81
N TYR A 23 -13.29 -31.77 -1.60
CA TYR A 23 -14.08 -32.27 -0.47
C TYR A 23 -15.04 -31.15 -0.10
N TYR A 24 -16.33 -31.37 -0.32
CA TYR A 24 -17.38 -30.48 0.14
C TYR A 24 -17.64 -30.79 1.61
N GLU A 25 -17.13 -29.94 2.51
CA GLU A 25 -17.70 -29.81 3.85
C GLU A 25 -18.86 -28.81 3.76
N GLU A 26 -20.06 -29.26 4.14
CA GLU A 26 -21.24 -28.40 4.23
C GLU A 26 -21.02 -27.33 5.32
N PRO A 27 -21.24 -26.04 5.04
CA PRO A 27 -21.18 -25.00 6.05
C PRO A 27 -22.34 -25.17 7.06
N PRO A 28 -22.09 -24.94 8.36
CA PRO A 28 -23.14 -24.97 9.36
C PRO A 28 -24.21 -23.92 9.05
N LYS A 29 -25.48 -24.36 9.06
CA LYS A 29 -26.65 -23.51 8.87
C LYS A 29 -26.64 -22.38 9.91
N SER A 30 -26.58 -21.14 9.42
CA SER A 30 -26.60 -19.94 10.24
C SER A 30 -27.96 -19.79 10.93
N SER A 31 -27.88 -19.41 12.20
CA SER A 31 -28.99 -19.07 13.07
C SER A 31 -29.22 -17.56 12.98
N SER A 32 -30.49 -17.20 12.72
CA SER A 32 -31.11 -15.86 12.76
C SER A 32 -30.39 -14.74 12.01
N GLU A 33 -30.71 -14.64 10.71
CA GLU A 33 -30.59 -13.39 9.96
C GLU A 33 -31.61 -12.37 10.50
N ASP A 34 -31.15 -11.47 11.36
CA ASP A 34 -31.80 -10.17 11.49
C ASP A 34 -31.59 -9.44 10.16
N GLU A 35 -32.63 -9.44 9.36
CA GLU A 35 -32.79 -8.71 8.10
C GLU A 35 -32.56 -7.21 8.32
N PHE A 36 -31.31 -6.76 8.24
CA PHE A 36 -30.98 -5.36 8.01
C PHE A 36 -31.36 -5.00 6.56
N ILE A 37 -32.67 -4.85 6.32
CA ILE A 37 -33.17 -4.18 5.12
C ILE A 37 -32.82 -2.70 5.27
N LEU A 38 -31.63 -2.33 4.80
CA LEU A 38 -31.29 -0.94 4.51
C LEU A 38 -32.22 -0.47 3.40
N ASN A 39 -33.31 0.18 3.79
CA ASN A 39 -34.14 1.04 2.93
C ASN A 39 -33.26 2.22 2.45
N LEU A 40 -32.34 1.94 1.53
CA LEU A 40 -31.68 2.94 0.71
C LEU A 40 -32.75 3.47 -0.22
N GLN A 41 -33.45 4.50 0.24
CA GLN A 41 -34.13 5.43 -0.64
C GLN A 41 -33.15 5.75 -1.78
N GLN A 42 -33.66 5.74 -3.02
CA GLN A 42 -32.93 6.25 -4.18
C GLN A 42 -32.62 7.73 -3.93
N ASP A 43 -31.57 7.96 -3.17
CA ASP A 43 -31.13 9.29 -2.81
C ASP A 43 -30.48 9.90 -4.04
N LYS A 44 -30.89 11.15 -4.27
CA LYS A 44 -30.40 12.10 -5.27
C LYS A 44 -28.93 11.86 -5.56
N ASP A 45 -28.57 11.87 -6.86
CA ASP A 45 -27.18 11.83 -7.31
C ASP A 45 -26.32 12.78 -6.45
N ILE A 46 -25.52 12.21 -5.55
CA ILE A 46 -24.66 12.98 -4.67
C ILE A 46 -23.56 13.55 -5.57
N ASP A 47 -23.51 14.86 -5.68
CA ASP A 47 -22.45 15.53 -6.42
C ASP A 47 -21.16 15.57 -5.60
N PHE A 48 -20.36 14.52 -5.77
CA PHE A 48 -19.02 14.41 -5.18
C PHE A 48 -18.00 15.40 -5.77
N SER A 49 -18.37 16.18 -6.78
CA SER A 49 -17.53 17.27 -7.29
C SER A 49 -17.69 18.57 -6.50
N SER A 50 -18.63 18.63 -5.54
CA SER A 50 -18.77 19.79 -4.67
C SER A 50 -17.54 19.96 -3.77
N ALA A 51 -16.91 21.13 -3.86
CA ALA A 51 -15.70 21.47 -3.11
C ALA A 51 -15.85 21.28 -1.59
N ASP A 52 -17.06 21.50 -1.05
CA ASP A 52 -17.35 21.31 0.37
C ASP A 52 -17.28 19.85 0.82
N VAL A 53 -17.75 18.91 0.00
CA VAL A 53 -17.68 17.48 0.31
C VAL A 53 -16.24 16.99 0.22
N LEU A 54 -15.52 17.43 -0.82
CA LEU A 54 -14.09 17.15 -0.99
C LEU A 54 -13.28 17.65 0.21
N SER A 55 -13.50 18.89 0.65
CA SER A 55 -12.81 19.46 1.81
C SER A 55 -13.05 18.64 3.07
N LYS A 56 -14.32 18.32 3.38
CA LYS A 56 -14.67 17.54 4.58
C LYS A 56 -14.11 16.13 4.56
N VAL A 57 -14.17 15.45 3.42
CA VAL A 57 -13.59 14.10 3.31
C VAL A 57 -12.07 14.15 3.41
N SER A 58 -11.43 15.18 2.86
CA SER A 58 -9.99 15.38 2.99
C SER A 58 -9.59 15.58 4.45
N GLU A 59 -10.28 16.44 5.19
CA GLU A 59 -10.05 16.68 6.63
C GLU A 59 -10.20 15.40 7.46
N VAL A 60 -11.28 14.64 7.23
CA VAL A 60 -11.49 13.36 7.91
C VAL A 60 -10.39 12.37 7.54
N MET A 61 -9.98 12.34 6.27
CA MET A 61 -8.91 11.43 5.84
C MET A 61 -7.57 11.82 6.47
N GLU A 62 -7.27 13.11 6.58
CA GLU A 62 -6.06 13.62 7.25
C GLU A 62 -6.06 13.32 8.75
N PHE A 63 -7.20 13.48 9.42
CA PHE A 63 -7.37 13.04 10.80
C PHE A 63 -7.14 11.52 10.95
N LEU A 64 -7.75 10.71 10.07
CA LEU A 64 -7.62 9.26 10.13
C LEU A 64 -6.23 8.76 9.74
N LYS A 65 -5.46 9.50 8.93
CA LYS A 65 -4.05 9.17 8.63
C LYS A 65 -3.19 9.13 9.89
N GLN A 66 -3.57 9.82 10.96
CA GLN A 66 -2.84 9.79 12.24
C GLN A 66 -2.96 8.46 12.97
N THR A 67 -4.04 7.70 12.72
CA THR A 67 -4.34 6.44 13.43
C THR A 67 -4.34 5.22 12.52
N SER A 68 -4.46 5.42 11.21
CA SER A 68 -4.67 4.36 10.23
C SER A 68 -3.79 4.52 9.00
N SER A 69 -3.44 3.38 8.37
CA SER A 69 -2.65 3.43 7.14
C SER A 69 -3.45 4.08 5.99
N THR A 70 -2.81 5.03 5.27
CA THR A 70 -3.38 5.67 4.07
C THR A 70 -3.87 4.66 3.04
N LYS A 71 -3.21 3.50 2.97
CA LYS A 71 -3.62 2.36 2.12
C LYS A 71 -5.02 1.87 2.47
N CYS A 72 -5.30 1.58 3.74
CA CYS A 72 -6.61 1.08 4.17
C CYS A 72 -7.72 2.10 3.86
N LEU A 73 -7.47 3.38 4.20
CA LEU A 73 -8.42 4.46 3.96
C LEU A 73 -8.68 4.66 2.47
N SER A 74 -7.64 4.67 1.63
CA SER A 74 -7.78 4.84 0.19
C SER A 74 -8.53 3.69 -0.48
N VAL A 75 -8.33 2.45 0.00
CA VAL A 75 -9.03 1.27 -0.52
C VAL A 75 -10.50 1.28 -0.10
N LEU A 76 -10.80 1.64 1.14
CA LEU A 76 -12.19 1.79 1.60
C LEU A 76 -12.92 2.89 0.81
N LEU A 77 -12.32 4.07 0.67
CA LEU A 77 -12.89 5.16 -0.13
C LEU A 77 -13.11 4.74 -1.59
N TYR A 78 -12.12 4.07 -2.19
CA TYR A 78 -12.24 3.52 -3.54
C TYR A 78 -13.45 2.57 -3.62
N MET A 79 -13.55 1.58 -2.73
CA MET A 79 -14.66 0.61 -2.74
C MET A 79 -16.01 1.29 -2.58
N SER A 80 -16.12 2.28 -1.68
CA SER A 80 -17.34 3.07 -1.49
C SER A 80 -17.72 3.85 -2.74
N LEU A 81 -16.79 4.58 -3.35
CA LEU A 81 -17.05 5.34 -4.60
C LEU A 81 -17.46 4.42 -5.75
N ARG A 82 -16.83 3.24 -5.87
CA ARG A 82 -17.22 2.23 -6.85
C ARG A 82 -18.63 1.68 -6.58
N ARG A 83 -19.01 1.49 -5.30
CA ARG A 83 -20.35 1.02 -4.89
C ARG A 83 -21.45 2.02 -5.27
N PHE A 84 -21.14 3.32 -5.29
CA PHE A 84 -22.02 4.40 -5.75
C PHE A 84 -21.93 4.67 -7.27
N ASN A 85 -21.34 3.77 -8.05
CA ASN A 85 -21.21 3.88 -9.50
C ASN A 85 -20.46 5.14 -10.00
N ILE A 86 -19.65 5.77 -9.16
CA ILE A 86 -18.79 6.90 -9.59
C ILE A 86 -17.81 6.41 -10.65
N THR A 87 -17.53 7.22 -11.67
CA THR A 87 -16.67 6.78 -12.77
C THR A 87 -15.24 6.56 -12.28
N TYR A 88 -14.47 5.70 -12.98
CA TYR A 88 -13.10 5.39 -12.57
C TYR A 88 -12.20 6.64 -12.61
N ARG A 89 -12.44 7.52 -13.60
CA ARG A 89 -11.72 8.79 -13.76
C ARG A 89 -11.99 9.73 -12.58
N ASP A 90 -13.25 9.90 -12.20
CA ASP A 90 -13.63 10.80 -11.10
C ASP A 90 -13.16 10.23 -9.77
N THR A 91 -13.20 8.90 -9.61
CA THR A 91 -12.62 8.22 -8.44
C THR A 91 -11.11 8.48 -8.33
N ASP A 92 -10.36 8.41 -9.44
CA ASP A 92 -8.92 8.68 -9.41
C ASP A 92 -8.61 10.15 -9.08
N ALA A 93 -9.37 11.08 -9.66
CA ALA A 93 -9.24 12.50 -9.38
C ALA A 93 -9.53 12.80 -7.90
N PHE A 94 -10.67 12.30 -7.38
CA PHE A 94 -11.06 12.43 -5.98
C PHE A 94 -9.97 11.90 -5.04
N LEU A 95 -9.52 10.66 -5.26
CA LEU A 95 -8.51 10.03 -4.40
C LEU A 95 -7.17 10.78 -4.44
N ALA A 96 -6.79 11.34 -5.59
CA ALA A 96 -5.59 12.14 -5.71
C ALA A 96 -5.70 13.47 -4.95
N GLU A 97 -6.88 14.10 -4.99
CA GLU A 97 -7.16 15.37 -4.32
C GLU A 97 -7.10 15.25 -2.80
N VAL A 98 -7.65 14.17 -2.22
CA VAL A 98 -7.58 13.91 -0.77
C VAL A 98 -6.22 13.35 -0.31
N GLY A 99 -5.23 13.26 -1.21
CA GLY A 99 -3.90 12.74 -0.90
C GLY A 99 -3.89 11.25 -0.59
N GLY A 100 -4.74 10.48 -1.27
CA GLY A 100 -4.83 9.02 -1.19
C GLY A 100 -4.03 8.31 -2.29
N TYR A 101 -4.23 7.00 -2.40
CA TYR A 101 -3.67 6.19 -3.49
C TYR A 101 -4.46 6.39 -4.78
N ARG A 102 -3.76 6.34 -5.92
CA ARG A 102 -4.41 6.31 -7.24
C ARG A 102 -5.39 5.14 -7.36
N ALA A 103 -6.46 5.31 -8.12
CA ALA A 103 -7.51 4.32 -8.32
C ALA A 103 -6.93 2.97 -8.78
N GLN A 104 -5.87 2.98 -9.60
CA GLN A 104 -5.22 1.75 -10.07
C GLN A 104 -4.51 0.99 -8.94
N ALA A 105 -3.92 1.71 -7.99
CA ALA A 105 -3.32 1.10 -6.81
C ALA A 105 -4.42 0.57 -5.88
N CYS A 106 -5.48 1.33 -5.64
CA CYS A 106 -6.62 0.89 -4.84
C CYS A 106 -7.30 -0.34 -5.41
N HIS A 107 -7.49 -0.41 -6.74
CA HIS A 107 -8.06 -1.57 -7.42
C HIS A 107 -7.25 -2.84 -7.15
N ARG A 108 -5.93 -2.81 -7.39
CA ARG A 108 -5.04 -3.94 -7.10
C ARG A 108 -5.06 -4.37 -5.63
N GLN A 109 -5.19 -3.41 -4.72
CA GLN A 109 -5.26 -3.69 -3.29
C GLN A 109 -6.63 -4.23 -2.87
N THR A 110 -7.70 -3.80 -3.54
CA THR A 110 -9.05 -4.35 -3.40
C THR A 110 -9.07 -5.81 -3.83
N ASP A 111 -8.47 -6.14 -4.98
CA ASP A 111 -8.32 -7.52 -5.44
C ASP A 111 -7.57 -8.36 -4.40
N ARG A 112 -6.55 -7.80 -3.76
CA ARG A 112 -5.82 -8.53 -2.70
C ARG A 112 -6.69 -8.74 -1.47
N LEU A 113 -7.44 -7.74 -1.05
CA LEU A 113 -8.36 -7.83 0.07
C LEU A 113 -9.42 -8.91 -0.17
N LEU A 114 -10.05 -8.89 -1.35
CA LEU A 114 -11.11 -9.84 -1.70
C LEU A 114 -10.59 -11.27 -1.88
N ASN A 115 -9.42 -11.45 -2.50
CA ASN A 115 -8.91 -12.80 -2.81
C ASN A 115 -8.09 -13.45 -1.69
N TYR A 116 -7.47 -12.66 -0.80
CA TYR A 116 -6.55 -13.18 0.23
C TYR A 116 -6.97 -12.85 1.67
N GLY A 117 -8.06 -12.11 1.86
CA GLY A 117 -8.59 -11.73 3.16
C GLY A 117 -7.90 -10.53 3.79
N PHE A 118 -8.50 -10.04 4.89
CA PHE A 118 -8.08 -8.81 5.56
C PHE A 118 -6.66 -8.91 6.16
N ASP A 119 -6.31 -10.03 6.79
CA ASP A 119 -4.99 -10.22 7.41
C ASP A 119 -3.84 -10.06 6.39
N ARG A 120 -4.00 -10.67 5.21
CA ARG A 120 -3.04 -10.54 4.10
C ARG A 120 -3.02 -9.14 3.53
N PHE A 121 -4.18 -8.50 3.43
CA PHE A 121 -4.30 -7.12 2.96
C PHE A 121 -3.58 -6.13 3.88
N VAL A 122 -3.77 -6.23 5.19
CA VAL A 122 -3.09 -5.38 6.18
C VAL A 122 -1.58 -5.61 6.13
N ALA A 123 -1.15 -6.88 6.08
CA ALA A 123 0.26 -7.26 5.98
C ALA A 123 0.98 -6.75 4.70
N SER A 124 0.23 -6.43 3.63
CA SER A 124 0.77 -6.05 2.31
C SER A 124 1.45 -4.67 2.25
N ALA A 125 1.45 -3.84 3.31
CA ALA A 125 2.14 -2.55 3.24
C ALA A 125 3.68 -2.67 3.27
N ARG A 126 4.21 -3.82 3.73
CA ARG A 126 5.66 -4.03 3.94
C ARG A 126 6.28 -5.11 3.05
N GLY A 127 5.70 -5.36 1.88
CA GLY A 127 6.24 -6.35 0.94
C GLY A 127 6.23 -7.80 1.46
N GLY A 128 5.32 -8.15 2.38
CA GLY A 128 5.22 -9.50 2.93
C GLY A 128 6.16 -9.80 4.10
N LYS A 129 6.87 -8.81 4.65
CA LYS A 129 7.59 -8.99 5.93
C LYS A 129 6.58 -9.14 7.07
N ARG A 130 6.51 -10.34 7.63
CA ARG A 130 5.76 -10.64 8.86
C ARG A 130 6.63 -10.26 10.06
N GLY A 131 6.34 -9.12 10.69
CA GLY A 131 7.02 -8.64 11.89
C GLY A 131 7.19 -7.11 11.91
N ASP A 132 7.42 -6.56 13.09
CA ASP A 132 7.93 -5.20 13.23
C ASP A 132 9.29 -5.16 12.54
N SER A 133 9.36 -4.41 11.45
CA SER A 133 10.62 -4.14 10.79
C SER A 133 11.40 -3.15 11.63
N PHE A 134 12.72 -3.20 11.48
CA PHE A 134 13.64 -2.25 12.11
C PHE A 134 13.15 -0.79 12.00
N TRP A 135 12.60 -0.40 10.85
CA TRP A 135 12.11 0.96 10.59
C TRP A 135 10.83 1.34 11.31
N ASP A 136 10.08 0.38 11.83
CA ASP A 136 8.85 0.67 12.58
C ASP A 136 9.14 1.07 14.02
N VAL A 137 10.25 0.56 14.56
CA VAL A 137 10.77 0.98 15.87
C VAL A 137 11.60 2.26 15.75
N TYR A 138 12.21 2.49 14.59
CA TYR A 138 13.11 3.63 14.34
C TYR A 138 12.70 4.43 13.10
N SER A 139 11.48 4.98 13.09
CA SER A 139 10.95 5.76 11.96
C SER A 139 11.81 6.98 11.61
N ASP A 140 12.34 7.66 12.64
CA ASP A 140 13.19 8.84 12.49
C ASP A 140 14.52 8.48 11.85
N MET A 141 15.02 7.27 12.11
CA MET A 141 16.22 6.74 11.48
C MET A 141 15.98 6.38 10.01
N GLU A 142 14.78 5.92 9.66
CA GLU A 142 14.42 5.67 8.25
C GLU A 142 14.47 6.97 7.45
N ALA A 143 13.89 8.04 7.99
CA ALA A 143 13.91 9.36 7.37
C ALA A 143 15.35 9.85 7.19
N ALA A 144 16.16 9.77 8.24
CA ALA A 144 17.56 10.19 8.20
C ALA A 144 18.41 9.37 7.22
N ALA A 145 18.22 8.04 7.17
CA ALA A 145 18.91 7.15 6.25
C ALA A 145 18.52 7.43 4.79
N ARG A 146 17.24 7.73 4.54
CA ARG A 146 16.75 8.13 3.21
C ARG A 146 17.36 9.45 2.76
N ASP A 147 17.39 10.45 3.64
CA ASP A 147 17.98 11.75 3.34
C ASP A 147 19.49 11.63 3.08
N PHE A 148 20.18 10.82 3.88
CA PHE A 148 21.60 10.51 3.67
C PHE A 148 21.84 9.87 2.30
N ALA A 149 21.02 8.89 1.92
CA ALA A 149 21.11 8.25 0.60
C ALA A 149 20.84 9.23 -0.55
N ILE A 150 19.83 10.09 -0.42
CA ILE A 150 19.52 11.13 -1.42
C ILE A 150 20.70 12.08 -1.57
N GLN A 151 21.26 12.58 -0.46
CA GLN A 151 22.42 13.47 -0.48
C GLN A 151 23.66 12.79 -1.08
N GLY A 152 23.88 11.52 -0.80
CA GLY A 152 24.94 10.70 -1.40
C GLY A 152 24.79 10.62 -2.92
N CYS A 153 23.59 10.29 -3.41
CA CYS A 153 23.27 10.22 -4.83
C CYS A 153 23.33 11.57 -5.56
N MET A 154 23.14 12.69 -4.86
CA MET A 154 23.26 14.03 -5.45
C MET A 154 24.71 14.47 -5.70
N ARG A 155 25.69 13.81 -5.06
CA ARG A 155 27.11 14.08 -5.33
C ARG A 155 27.43 13.59 -6.74
N LYS A 156 28.12 14.42 -7.55
CA LYS A 156 28.43 14.13 -8.96
C LYS A 156 29.37 12.93 -9.19
N ALA A 157 29.80 12.26 -8.13
CA ALA A 157 30.55 11.02 -8.20
C ALA A 157 29.59 9.87 -7.83
N ALA A 158 29.53 8.83 -8.67
CA ALA A 158 28.80 7.59 -8.39
C ALA A 158 29.49 6.76 -7.28
N SER A 159 29.92 7.42 -6.20
CA SER A 159 30.70 6.84 -5.11
C SER A 159 29.84 6.43 -3.93
N PHE A 160 28.54 6.77 -3.92
CA PHE A 160 27.66 6.35 -2.84
C PHE A 160 27.52 4.82 -2.88
N THR A 161 27.96 4.17 -1.81
CA THR A 161 27.88 2.71 -1.70
C THR A 161 26.87 2.28 -0.64
N VAL A 162 26.44 1.02 -0.74
CA VAL A 162 25.51 0.44 0.25
C VAL A 162 26.21 0.29 1.61
N GLU A 163 27.53 0.09 1.63
CA GLU A 163 28.32 0.03 2.85
C GLU A 163 28.27 1.37 3.61
N GLU A 164 28.41 2.51 2.93
CA GLU A 164 28.31 3.84 3.55
C GLU A 164 26.94 4.07 4.22
N LEU A 165 25.85 3.59 3.59
CA LEU A 165 24.51 3.65 4.17
C LEU A 165 24.37 2.73 5.38
N ALA A 166 24.93 1.52 5.32
CA ALA A 166 24.91 0.57 6.42
C ALA A 166 25.66 1.11 7.64
N ASP A 167 26.85 1.69 7.44
CA ASP A 167 27.67 2.30 8.48
C ASP A 167 26.96 3.50 9.12
N TYR A 168 26.27 4.31 8.31
CA TYR A 168 25.44 5.42 8.80
C TYR A 168 24.31 4.92 9.71
N ILE A 169 23.59 3.88 9.29
CA ILE A 169 22.49 3.29 10.06
C ILE A 169 23.01 2.67 11.36
N ASP A 170 24.11 1.92 11.33
CA ASP A 170 24.69 1.31 12.52
C ASP A 170 25.17 2.38 13.52
N THR A 171 25.82 3.43 13.04
CA THR A 171 26.25 4.56 13.86
C THR A 171 25.05 5.21 14.55
N LYS A 172 23.97 5.50 13.81
CA LYS A 172 22.75 6.11 14.36
C LYS A 172 22.06 5.19 15.36
N TYR A 173 22.02 3.90 15.10
CA TYR A 173 21.47 2.92 16.01
C TYR A 173 22.25 2.90 17.34
N ARG A 174 23.58 2.85 17.28
CA ARG A 174 24.42 2.87 18.49
C ARG A 174 24.28 4.16 19.29
N GLU A 175 24.18 5.31 18.61
CA GLU A 175 23.93 6.61 19.25
C GLU A 175 22.62 6.61 20.07
N ILE A 176 21.55 6.03 19.53
CA ILE A 176 20.25 5.94 20.22
C ILE A 176 20.32 5.04 21.45
N HIS A 177 21.08 3.94 21.37
CA HIS A 177 21.17 2.94 22.44
C HIS A 177 22.34 3.16 23.41
N GLY A 178 23.13 4.22 23.22
CA GLY A 178 24.33 4.49 24.04
C GLY A 178 25.40 3.40 23.95
N LEU A 179 25.44 2.67 22.83
CA LEU A 179 26.40 1.58 22.63
C LEU A 179 27.76 2.15 22.22
N PRO A 180 28.87 1.57 22.72
CA PRO A 180 30.21 1.97 22.27
C PRO A 180 30.37 1.71 20.77
N LYS A 181 31.13 2.59 20.10
CA LYS A 181 31.62 2.33 18.75
C LYS A 181 32.65 1.22 18.85
N ASP A 182 32.48 0.14 18.09
CA ASP A 182 33.47 -0.93 18.05
C ASP A 182 34.75 -0.35 17.43
N GLY A 183 35.79 -0.14 18.25
CA GLY A 183 37.10 0.35 17.80
C GLY A 183 37.54 1.72 18.33
N SER A 184 37.45 1.96 19.64
CA SER A 184 38.33 2.91 20.35
C SER A 184 39.36 2.17 21.18
#